data_AF-Q065B8-F1
#
_entry.id   AF-Q065B8-F1
#
_cell.length_a   1.000
_cell.length_b   1.000
_cell.length_c   1.000
_cell.angle_alpha   90.00
_cell.angle_beta   90.00
_cell.angle_gamma   90.00
#
_symmetry.space_group_name_H-M   'P 1'
#
loop_
_entity.id
_entity.type
_entity.pdbx_description
1 polymer ?
#
loop_
_entity_poly.entity_id
_entity_poly.type
_entity_poly.pdbx_seq_one_letter_code
_entity_poly.pdbx_strand_id
1 'polypeptide(L)'
;MALADLDRFLLMRETEPALHERLAQPMDLEGFLALAADYGFSLDESDVFAAQQREAQAKRALALQKQQAQESRPLRTFIHG
;
A
#
# COMPACT_ATOMS: atom_id res chain seq x y z
N MET A 1 -3.03 12.32 11.32
CA MET A 1 -2.88 11.25 12.32
C MET A 1 -3.63 9.97 11.91
N ALA A 2 -4.65 10.04 11.06
CA ALA A 2 -5.50 8.91 10.68
C ALA A 2 -4.86 7.83 9.76
N LEU A 3 -3.75 8.10 9.08
CA LEU A 3 -3.02 7.06 8.33
C LEU A 3 -2.53 5.89 9.22
N ALA A 4 -2.15 6.17 10.47
CA ALA A 4 -1.73 5.14 11.42
C ALA A 4 -2.92 4.30 11.94
N ASP A 5 -4.11 4.90 11.96
CA ASP A 5 -5.34 4.22 12.34
C ASP A 5 -5.79 3.25 11.23
N LEU A 6 -5.60 3.62 9.96
CA LEU A 6 -5.84 2.72 8.82
C LEU A 6 -4.91 1.51 8.88
N ASP A 7 -3.62 1.71 9.13
CA ASP A 7 -2.67 0.60 9.26
C ASP A 7 -3.04 -0.31 10.44
N ARG A 8 -3.49 0.27 11.56
CA ARG A 8 -3.91 -0.49 12.75
C ARG A 8 -5.20 -1.27 12.51
N PHE A 9 -6.15 -0.70 11.78
CA PHE A 9 -7.36 -1.39 11.33
C PHE A 9 -7.04 -2.55 10.37
N LEU A 10 -6.12 -2.35 9.43
CA LEU A 10 -5.66 -3.40 8.52
C LEU A 10 -4.86 -4.50 9.24
N LEU A 11 -4.13 -4.19 10.31
CA LEU A 11 -3.49 -5.19 11.18
C LEU A 11 -4.52 -6.00 11.97
N MET A 12 -5.63 -5.36 12.39
CA MET A 12 -6.68 -6.03 13.17
C MET A 12 -7.33 -7.19 12.41
N ARG A 13 -7.38 -7.13 11.07
CA ARG A 13 -7.89 -8.22 10.22
C ARG A 13 -7.09 -9.52 10.36
N GLU A 14 -5.85 -9.47 10.85
CA GLU A 14 -5.04 -10.68 11.07
C GLU A 14 -5.44 -11.39 12.37
N THR A 15 -5.96 -10.64 13.34
CA THR A 15 -6.41 -11.16 14.64
C THR A 15 -7.92 -11.39 14.72
N GLU A 16 -8.71 -10.70 13.89
CA GLU A 16 -10.17 -10.78 13.83
C GLU A 16 -10.62 -11.47 12.53
N PRO A 17 -11.05 -12.76 12.59
CA PRO A 17 -11.49 -13.48 11.39
C PRO A 17 -12.78 -12.90 10.79
N ALA A 18 -13.67 -12.32 11.61
CA ALA A 18 -14.88 -11.67 11.12
C ALA A 18 -14.56 -10.44 10.26
N LEU A 19 -13.58 -9.64 10.68
CA LEU A 19 -13.08 -8.50 9.90
C LEU A 19 -12.39 -8.97 8.61
N HIS A 20 -11.61 -10.06 8.68
CA HIS A 20 -10.97 -10.66 7.51
C HIS A 20 -11.98 -11.10 6.45
N GLU A 21 -13.01 -11.86 6.85
CA GLU A 21 -14.06 -12.31 5.93
C GLU A 21 -14.81 -11.14 5.29
N ARG A 22 -15.05 -10.07 6.07
CA ARG A 22 -15.71 -8.87 5.56
C ARG A 22 -14.84 -8.18 4.51
N LEU A 23 -13.56 -7.94 4.81
CA LEU A 23 -12.59 -7.31 3.89
C LEU A 23 -12.23 -8.18 2.68
N ALA A 24 -12.43 -9.49 2.76
CA ALA A 24 -12.23 -10.41 1.63
C ALA A 24 -13.35 -10.32 0.58
N GLN A 25 -14.51 -9.77 0.93
CA GLN A 25 -15.59 -9.51 -0.01
C GLN A 25 -15.41 -8.14 -0.68
N PRO A 26 -15.76 -8.00 -1.97
CA PRO A 26 -15.79 -6.69 -2.61
C PRO A 26 -16.78 -5.80 -1.88
N MET A 27 -16.30 -4.69 -1.35
CA MET A 27 -17.09 -3.67 -0.66
C MET A 27 -16.78 -2.29 -1.22
N ASP A 28 -17.78 -1.41 -1.16
CA ASP A 28 -17.59 -0.02 -1.51
C ASP A 28 -16.84 0.73 -0.41
N LEU A 29 -16.18 1.83 -0.80
CA LEU A 29 -15.41 2.67 0.11
C LEU A 29 -16.24 3.14 1.31
N GLU A 30 -17.49 3.55 1.07
CA GLU A 30 -18.39 4.02 2.13
C GLU A 30 -18.69 2.90 3.16
N GLY A 31 -18.86 1.66 2.70
CA GLY A 31 -19.02 0.49 3.55
C GLY A 31 -17.76 0.13 4.35
N PHE A 32 -16.59 0.35 3.76
CA PHE A 32 -15.31 0.19 4.45
C PHE A 32 -15.14 1.24 5.58
N LEU A 33 -15.45 2.51 5.30
CA LEU A 33 -15.35 3.59 6.28
C LEU A 33 -16.34 3.39 7.43
N ALA A 34 -17.56 2.97 7.14
CA ALA A 34 -18.56 2.61 8.15
C ALA A 34 -18.07 1.46 9.03
N LEU A 35 -17.48 0.42 8.43
CA LEU A 35 -16.90 -0.69 9.18
C LEU A 35 -15.75 -0.23 10.09
N ALA A 36 -14.85 0.62 9.60
CA ALA A 36 -13.78 1.17 10.42
C ALA A 36 -14.32 1.98 11.61
N ALA A 37 -15.37 2.79 11.38
CA ALA A 37 -16.05 3.56 12.42
C ALA A 37 -16.70 2.65 13.48
N ASP A 38 -17.31 1.53 13.08
CA ASP A 38 -17.88 0.54 14.01
C ASP A 38 -16.83 -0.08 14.93
N TYR A 39 -15.60 -0.24 14.43
CA TYR A 39 -14.45 -0.70 15.21
C TYR A 39 -13.76 0.42 16.02
N GLY A 40 -14.30 1.66 15.97
CA GLY A 40 -13.80 2.80 16.72
C GLY A 40 -12.66 3.57 16.04
N PHE A 41 -12.41 3.32 14.76
CA PHE A 41 -11.43 4.06 13.96
C PHE A 41 -12.10 5.20 13.20
N SER A 42 -11.54 6.42 13.31
CA SER A 42 -12.04 7.58 12.57
C SER A 42 -11.24 7.73 11.28
N LEU A 43 -11.59 6.93 10.27
CA LEU A 43 -10.99 6.95 8.95
C LEU A 43 -11.86 7.76 7.99
N ASP A 44 -11.21 8.51 7.11
CA ASP A 44 -11.86 9.21 6.00
C ASP A 44 -11.39 8.67 4.65
N GLU A 45 -12.14 8.99 3.59
CA GLU A 45 -11.77 8.75 2.20
C GLU A 45 -10.35 9.26 1.92
N SER A 46 -10.04 10.47 2.39
CA SER A 46 -8.73 11.11 2.33
C SER A 46 -7.58 10.19 2.77
N ASP A 47 -7.77 9.41 3.83
CA ASP A 47 -6.74 8.53 4.39
C ASP A 47 -6.53 7.27 3.54
N VAL A 48 -7.62 6.71 3.00
CA VAL A 48 -7.56 5.57 2.08
C VAL A 48 -6.85 5.96 0.79
N PHE A 49 -7.15 7.14 0.23
CA PHE A 49 -6.46 7.67 -0.93
C PHE A 49 -4.98 7.95 -0.66
N ALA A 50 -4.65 8.53 0.49
CA ALA A 50 -3.26 8.77 0.88
C ALA A 50 -2.47 7.46 1.00
N ALA A 51 -3.08 6.39 1.54
CA ALA A 51 -2.47 5.07 1.63
C ALA A 51 -2.25 4.43 0.25
N GLN A 52 -3.24 4.49 -0.65
CA GLN A 52 -3.09 4.01 -2.03
C GLN A 52 -1.99 4.77 -2.78
N GLN A 53 -1.94 6.11 -2.60
CA GLN A 53 -0.91 6.93 -3.23
C GLN A 53 0.49 6.59 -2.71
N ARG A 54 0.63 6.31 -1.41
CA ARG A 54 1.88 5.88 -0.79
C ARG A 54 2.34 4.53 -1.35
N GLU A 55 1.44 3.54 -1.46
CA GLU A 55 1.79 2.26 -2.09
C GLU A 55 2.19 2.42 -3.56
N ALA A 56 1.46 3.25 -4.32
CA ALA A 56 1.76 3.50 -5.73
C ALA A 56 3.15 4.16 -5.89
N GLN A 57 3.49 5.10 -5.02
CA GLN A 57 4.82 5.72 -5.00
C GLN A 57 5.91 4.72 -4.59
N ALA A 58 5.68 3.87 -3.59
CA ALA A 58 6.61 2.83 -3.18
C ALA A 58 6.89 1.81 -4.31
N LYS A 59 5.83 1.36 -5.02
CA LYS A 59 5.96 0.47 -6.19
C LYS A 59 6.73 1.14 -7.33
N ARG A 60 6.52 2.44 -7.57
CA ARG A 60 7.24 3.22 -8.59
C ARG A 60 8.73 3.39 -8.25
N ALA A 61 9.06 3.67 -6.99
CA ALA A 61 10.46 3.79 -6.55
C ALA A 61 11.23 2.46 -6.73
N LEU A 62 10.59 1.34 -6.41
CA LEU A 62 11.16 0.01 -6.64
C LEU A 62 11.38 -0.30 -8.13
N ALA A 63 10.45 0.14 -8.99
CA ALA A 63 10.55 -0.06 -10.44
C ALA A 63 11.73 0.72 -11.04
N LEU A 64 11.93 1.98 -10.62
CA LEU A 64 13.05 2.82 -11.07
C LEU A 64 14.41 2.24 -10.65
N GLN A 65 14.51 1.69 -9.44
CA GLN A 65 15.75 1.04 -8.97
C GLN A 65 16.11 -0.20 -9.81
N LYS A 66 15.12 -1.01 -10.20
CA LYS A 66 15.33 -2.18 -11.07
C LYS A 66 15.77 -1.79 -12.49
N GLN A 67 15.30 -0.66 -13.02
CA GLN A 67 15.71 -0.17 -14.33
C GLN A 67 17.15 0.36 -14.32
N GLN A 68 17.56 1.12 -13.31
CA GLN A 68 18.94 1.60 -13.17
C GLN A 68 19.97 0.48 -13.00
N ALA A 69 19.59 -0.61 -12.34
CA ALA A 69 20.44 -1.80 -12.20
C ALA A 69 20.62 -2.56 -13.53
N GLN A 70 19.69 -2.45 -14.49
CA GLN A 70 19.81 -3.08 -15.81
C GLN A 70 20.62 -2.25 -16.81
N GLU A 71 20.60 -0.92 -16.69
CA GLU A 71 21.40 -0.02 -17.53
C GLU A 71 22.84 0.14 -17.04
N SER A 72 23.12 -0.20 -15.78
CA SER A 72 24.49 -0.29 -15.23
C SER A 72 25.19 -1.59 -15.66
N ARG A 73 25.07 -1.99 -16.93
CA ARG A 73 26.04 -2.91 -17.52
C ARG A 73 27.27 -2.06 -17.84
N PRO A 74 28.44 -2.30 -17.22
CA PRO A 74 29.64 -1.57 -17.61
C PRO A 74 29.86 -1.84 -19.08
N LEU A 75 29.88 -0.76 -19.88
CA LEU A 75 30.43 -0.76 -21.21
C LEU A 75 31.88 -1.25 -21.06
N ARG A 76 32.09 -2.57 -21.15
CA ARG A 76 33.39 -3.16 -21.51
C ARG A 76 33.61 -2.78 -22.97
N THR A 77 33.89 -1.49 -23.16
CA THR A 77 34.51 -0.97 -24.36
C THR A 77 35.79 -1.78 -24.51
N PHE A 78 35.80 -2.59 -25.55
CA PHE A 78 36.98 -3.20 -26.12
C PHE A 78 37.99 -2.08 -26.36
N ILE A 79 38.96 -1.91 -25.46
CA ILE A 79 40.20 -1.21 -25.80
C ILE A 79 41.20 -2.32 -26.08
N HIS A 80 41.32 -2.65 -27.37
CA HIS A 80 42.50 -3.34 -27.87
C HIS A 80 43.69 -2.39 -27.69
N GLY A 81 44.69 -2.87 -26.96
CA GLY A 81 46.05 -2.34 -26.90
C GLY A 81 46.98 -3.53 -26.74
#